data_AF-A0A5P1EZB2-F1
#
_entry.id   AF-A0A5P1EZB2-F1
#
_cell.length_a   1.000
_cell.length_b   1.000
_cell.length_c   1.000
_cell.angle_alpha   90.00
_cell.angle_beta   90.00
_cell.angle_gamma   90.00
#
_symmetry.space_group_name_H-M   'P 1'
#
loop_
_entity.id
_entity.type
_entity.pdbx_description
1 polymer ?
#
loop_
_entity_poly.entity_id
_entity_poly.type
_entity_poly.pdbx_seq_one_letter_code
_entity_poly.pdbx_strand_id
1 'polypeptide(L)'
;MSVQKDALLAFAESTRIFIHYLSATANDICKESRRQTINADDVLKAIEEIEFPEFIEPLRASLEEFRKKNASKRSATNAKARESRKKQRSDNEEPRENEEHAEEVAEEEEKEEGEEPDENE
;
A
#
# COMPACT_ATOMS: atom_id res chain seq x y z
N MET A 1 23.35 -36.97 4.98
CA MET A 1 22.98 -36.97 3.55
C MET A 1 23.75 -35.84 2.88
N SER A 2 24.70 -36.13 1.99
CA SER A 2 25.45 -35.10 1.27
C SER A 2 24.79 -34.85 -0.08
N VAL A 3 24.41 -33.61 -0.34
CA VAL A 3 23.89 -33.20 -1.65
C VAL A 3 25.08 -33.01 -2.60
N GLN A 4 24.97 -33.53 -3.82
CA GLN A 4 26.00 -33.37 -4.84
C GLN A 4 26.12 -31.91 -5.29
N LYS A 5 27.34 -31.47 -5.62
CA LYS A 5 27.60 -30.08 -6.06
C LYS A 5 26.77 -29.71 -7.30
N ASP A 6 26.64 -30.63 -8.24
CA ASP A 6 25.88 -30.42 -9.46
C ASP A 6 24.38 -30.25 -9.19
N ALA A 7 23.85 -30.96 -8.19
CA ALA A 7 22.47 -30.79 -7.75
C ALA A 7 22.22 -29.40 -7.15
N LEU A 8 23.20 -28.86 -6.40
CA LEU A 8 23.12 -27.50 -5.86
C LEU A 8 23.15 -26.45 -6.99
N LEU A 9 24.01 -26.64 -7.99
CA LEU A 9 24.08 -25.75 -9.15
C LEU A 9 22.78 -25.78 -9.96
N ALA A 10 22.25 -26.96 -10.24
CA ALA A 10 20.97 -27.12 -10.94
C ALA A 10 19.82 -26.44 -10.17
N PHE A 11 19.80 -26.59 -8.84
CA PHE A 11 18.79 -25.93 -8.01
C PHE A 11 18.91 -24.40 -8.04
N ALA A 12 20.13 -23.87 -7.98
CA ALA A 12 20.36 -22.43 -8.06
C ALA A 12 19.88 -21.84 -9.40
N GLU A 13 20.21 -22.48 -10.52
CA GLU A 13 19.75 -22.05 -11.85
C GLU A 13 18.22 -22.19 -11.99
N SER A 14 17.66 -23.30 -11.49
CA SER A 14 16.20 -23.50 -11.50
C SER A 14 15.47 -22.45 -10.66
N THR A 15 16.04 -22.06 -9.51
CA THR A 15 15.48 -20.99 -8.66
C THR A 15 15.50 -19.65 -9.38
N ARG A 16 16.56 -19.34 -10.12
CA ARG A 16 16.63 -18.12 -10.93
C ARG A 16 15.53 -18.09 -11.98
N ILE A 17 15.35 -19.20 -12.70
CA ILE A 17 14.30 -19.33 -13.71
C ILE A 17 12.92 -19.20 -13.05
N PHE A 18 12.70 -19.82 -11.89
CA PHE A 18 11.47 -19.71 -11.13
C PHE A 18 11.14 -18.25 -10.76
N ILE A 19 12.11 -17.49 -10.25
CA ILE A 19 11.90 -16.07 -9.92
C ILE A 19 11.50 -15.26 -11.15
N HIS A 20 12.19 -15.48 -12.28
CA HIS A 20 11.88 -14.79 -13.53
C HIS A 20 10.49 -15.15 -14.04
N TYR A 21 10.14 -16.43 -14.02
CA TYR A 21 8.84 -16.91 -14.48
C TYR A 21 7.71 -16.38 -13.60
N LEU A 22 7.80 -16.51 -12.28
CA LEU A 22 6.82 -15.98 -11.34
C LEU A 22 6.63 -14.46 -11.51
N SER A 23 7.73 -13.72 -11.66
CA SER A 23 7.69 -12.26 -11.86
C SER A 23 7.00 -11.89 -13.17
N ALA A 24 7.24 -12.64 -14.25
CA ALA A 24 6.59 -12.42 -15.54
C ALA A 24 5.09 -12.70 -15.46
N THR A 25 4.69 -13.83 -14.87
CA THR A 25 3.27 -14.19 -14.69
C THR A 25 2.53 -13.16 -13.83
N ALA A 26 3.11 -12.74 -12.71
CA ALA A 26 2.51 -11.70 -11.85
C ALA A 26 2.41 -10.34 -12.57
N ASN A 27 3.41 -10.00 -13.39
CA ASN A 27 3.37 -8.81 -14.22
C ASN A 27 2.26 -8.86 -15.27
N ASP A 28 2.03 -10.01 -15.90
CA ASP A 28 0.99 -10.16 -16.91
C ASP A 28 -0.40 -10.03 -16.29
N ILE A 29 -0.64 -10.64 -15.11
CA ILE A 29 -1.87 -10.47 -14.32
C ILE A 29 -2.09 -8.99 -13.91
N CYS A 30 -1.02 -8.31 -13.49
CA CYS A 30 -1.06 -6.90 -13.15
C CYS A 30 -1.47 -6.04 -14.37
N LYS A 31 -0.89 -6.31 -15.54
CA LYS A 31 -1.17 -5.61 -16.79
C LYS A 31 -2.59 -5.88 -17.30
N GLU A 32 -3.07 -7.11 -17.18
CA GLU A 32 -4.45 -7.47 -17.50
C GLU A 32 -5.45 -6.69 -16.63
N SER A 33 -5.07 -6.45 -15.37
CA SER A 33 -5.82 -5.57 -14.46
C SER A 33 -5.63 -4.06 -14.72
N ARG A 34 -5.00 -3.67 -15.84
CA ARG A 34 -4.66 -2.28 -16.23
C ARG A 34 -3.81 -1.52 -15.18
N ARG A 35 -3.03 -2.23 -14.36
CA ARG A 35 -2.13 -1.63 -13.36
C ARG A 35 -0.69 -1.66 -13.84
N GLN A 36 0.09 -0.66 -13.43
CA GLN A 36 1.53 -0.56 -13.67
C GLN A 36 2.37 -1.01 -12.47
N THR A 37 1.71 -1.29 -11.33
CA THR A 37 2.38 -1.68 -10.09
C THR A 37 1.81 -3.02 -9.64
N ILE A 38 2.69 -4.01 -9.61
CA ILE A 38 2.40 -5.36 -9.11
C ILE A 38 2.10 -5.25 -7.61
N ASN A 39 0.99 -5.84 -7.19
CA ASN A 39 0.59 -5.93 -5.79
C ASN A 39 0.72 -7.36 -5.28
N ALA A 40 0.39 -7.58 -4.00
CA ALA A 40 0.49 -8.91 -3.39
C ALA A 40 -0.50 -9.92 -4.00
N ASP A 41 -1.68 -9.46 -4.43
CA ASP A 41 -2.71 -10.34 -4.99
C ASP A 41 -2.31 -10.86 -6.37
N ASP A 42 -1.59 -10.07 -7.17
CA ASP A 42 -1.02 -10.52 -8.45
C ASP A 42 -0.05 -11.67 -8.26
N VAL A 43 0.82 -11.57 -7.25
CA VAL A 43 1.80 -12.62 -6.93
C VAL A 43 1.09 -13.86 -6.42
N LEU A 44 0.07 -13.71 -5.57
CA LEU A 44 -0.71 -14.85 -5.07
C LEU A 44 -1.46 -15.56 -6.21
N LYS A 45 -2.08 -14.83 -7.14
CA LYS A 45 -2.71 -15.42 -8.32
C LYS A 45 -1.68 -16.07 -9.25
N ALA A 46 -0.53 -15.44 -9.43
CA ALA A 46 0.53 -16.02 -10.24
C ALA A 46 1.00 -17.37 -9.69
N ILE A 47 1.14 -17.51 -8.37
CA ILE A 47 1.51 -18.77 -7.70
C ILE A 47 0.49 -19.88 -7.99
N GLU A 48 -0.80 -19.55 -8.02
CA GLU A 48 -1.86 -20.49 -8.39
C GLU A 48 -1.77 -20.88 -9.89
N GLU A 49 -1.53 -19.90 -10.77
CA GLU A 49 -1.38 -20.12 -12.22
C GLU A 49 -0.15 -20.96 -12.58
N ILE A 50 0.96 -20.79 -11.86
CA ILE A 50 2.18 -21.58 -12.07
C ILE A 50 2.15 -22.94 -11.35
N GLU A 51 0.97 -23.37 -10.89
CA GLU A 51 0.70 -24.68 -10.29
C GLU A 51 1.41 -24.95 -8.95
N PHE A 52 1.58 -23.92 -8.11
CA PHE A 52 2.09 -24.06 -6.74
C PHE A 52 1.08 -23.59 -5.67
N PRO A 53 -0.18 -24.06 -5.69
CA PRO A 53 -1.22 -23.60 -4.77
C PRO A 53 -0.90 -23.85 -3.28
N GLU A 54 -0.04 -24.83 -2.97
CA GLU A 54 0.42 -25.12 -1.62
C GLU A 54 1.19 -23.97 -0.97
N PHE A 55 1.71 -23.02 -1.76
CA PHE A 55 2.43 -21.86 -1.24
C PHE A 55 1.51 -20.69 -0.88
N ILE A 56 0.23 -20.71 -1.28
CA ILE A 56 -0.70 -19.60 -1.05
C ILE A 56 -0.89 -19.33 0.45
N GLU A 57 -1.22 -20.36 1.23
CA GLU A 57 -1.45 -20.21 2.67
C GLU A 57 -0.19 -19.73 3.42
N PRO A 58 1.00 -20.35 3.24
CA PRO A 58 2.25 -19.83 3.82
C PRO A 58 2.57 -18.39 3.42
N LEU A 59 2.33 -18.00 2.16
CA LEU A 59 2.59 -16.64 1.67
C LEU A 59 1.62 -15.62 2.29
N ARG A 60 0.34 -15.97 2.45
CA ARG A 60 -0.66 -15.12 3.11
C ARG A 60 -0.31 -14.87 4.57
N ALA A 61 0.07 -15.91 5.30
CA ALA A 61 0.52 -15.77 6.69
C ALA A 61 1.76 -14.85 6.80
N SER A 62 2.73 -15.03 5.89
CA SER A 62 3.93 -14.18 5.83
C SER A 62 3.60 -12.72 5.51
N LEU A 63 2.65 -12.48 4.60
CA LEU A 63 2.17 -11.15 4.25
C LEU A 63 1.48 -10.44 5.41
N GLU A 64 0.66 -11.17 6.18
CA GLU A 64 0.01 -10.63 7.38
C GLU A 64 1.05 -10.25 8.43
N GLU A 65 2.02 -11.13 8.71
CA GLU A 65 3.09 -10.86 9.66
C GLU A 65 3.91 -9.62 9.24
N PHE A 66 4.22 -9.50 7.95
CA PHE A 66 4.90 -8.33 7.39
C PHE A 66 4.10 -7.04 7.60
N ARG A 67 2.80 -7.05 7.31
CA ARG A 67 1.90 -5.91 7.51
C ARG A 67 1.85 -5.49 8.98
N LYS A 68 1.72 -6.45 9.91
CA LYS A 68 1.73 -6.20 11.36
C LYS A 68 3.04 -5.56 11.82
N LYS A 69 4.19 -6.11 11.39
CA LYS A 69 5.52 -5.56 11.73
C LYS A 69 5.71 -4.13 11.22
N ASN A 70 5.24 -3.83 10.01
CA ASN A 70 5.37 -2.49 9.43
C ASN A 70 4.39 -1.47 10.01
N ALA A 71 3.17 -1.88 10.39
CA ALA A 71 2.24 -1.04 11.11
C ALA A 71 2.84 -0.57 12.45
N SER A 72 3.44 -1.47 13.22
CA SER A 72 4.11 -1.13 14.48
C SER A 72 5.26 -0.12 14.30
N LYS A 73 6.06 -0.26 13.24
CA LYS A 73 7.14 0.70 12.92
C LYS A 73 6.58 2.09 12.55
N ARG A 74 5.53 2.15 11.73
CA ARG A 74 4.87 3.40 11.32
C ARG A 74 4.22 4.12 12.50
N SER A 75 3.60 3.38 13.42
CA SER A 75 3.03 3.94 14.66
C SER A 75 4.13 4.55 15.56
N ALA A 76 5.29 3.90 15.67
CA ALA A 76 6.42 4.42 16.44
C ALA A 76 7.02 5.71 15.83
N THR A 77 7.12 5.79 14.50
CA THR A 77 7.59 7.02 13.82
C THR A 77 6.59 8.16 13.94
N ASN A 78 5.28 7.87 13.83
CA ASN A 78 4.23 8.87 13.96
C ASN A 78 4.10 9.39 15.41
N ALA A 79 4.32 8.55 16.42
CA ALA A 79 4.37 8.97 17.81
C ALA A 79 5.52 9.97 18.06
N LYS A 80 6.72 9.69 17.56
CA LYS A 80 7.88 10.59 17.66
C LYS A 80 7.67 11.92 16.90
N ALA A 81 7.01 11.87 15.73
CA ALA A 81 6.68 13.08 14.97
C ALA A 81 5.59 13.94 15.63
N ARG A 82 4.67 13.32 16.38
CA ARG A 82 3.67 14.05 17.18
C ARG A 82 4.29 14.70 18.41
N GLU A 83 5.23 14.02 19.07
CA GLU A 83 5.92 14.54 20.25
C GLU A 83 6.82 15.74 19.91
N SER A 84 7.54 15.68 18.79
CA SER A 84 8.33 16.82 18.30
C SER A 84 7.46 18.03 17.94
N ARG A 85 6.30 17.83 17.30
CA ARG A 85 5.36 18.93 17.01
C ARG A 85 4.70 19.52 18.26
N LYS A 86 4.47 18.71 19.31
CA LYS A 86 3.87 19.20 20.57
C LYS A 86 4.87 20.03 21.37
N LYS A 87 6.15 19.66 21.38
CA LYS A 87 7.22 20.41 22.05
C LYS A 87 7.55 21.75 21.36
N GLN A 88 7.28 21.85 20.06
CA GLN A 88 7.45 23.10 19.29
C GLN A 88 6.28 24.09 19.47
N ARG A 89 5.11 23.63 19.91
CA ARG A 89 3.93 24.48 20.17
C ARG A 89 3.88 25.03 21.61
N SER A 90 4.58 24.41 22.57
CA SER A 90 4.58 24.84 23.97
C SER A 90 5.54 25.98 24.30
N ASP A 91 6.24 26.56 23.30
CA ASP A 91 7.21 27.65 23.49
C ASP A 91 6.69 29.00 22.94
N ASN A 92 5.40 29.11 22.60
CA ASN A 92 4.82 30.32 21.99
C ASN A 92 3.42 30.69 22.51
N GLU A 93 3.09 30.42 23.78
CA GLU A 93 1.87 30.93 24.42
C GLU A 93 2.15 32.22 25.21
N GLU A 94 1.99 33.38 24.57
CA GLU A 94 1.53 34.59 25.26
C GLU A 94 -0.01 34.58 25.28
N PRO A 95 -0.69 34.75 26.44
CA PRO A 95 -2.15 34.85 26.48
C PRO A 95 -2.59 36.28 26.13
N ARG A 96 -3.40 36.43 25.08
CA ARG A 96 -4.25 37.63 24.89
C ARG A 96 -5.69 37.26 25.23
N GLU A 97 -6.16 37.80 26.35
CA GLU A 97 -7.57 37.84 26.75
C GLU A 97 -8.31 38.86 25.86
N ASN A 98 -9.44 38.47 25.25
CA ASN A 98 -10.76 39.07 25.51
C ASN A 98 -11.81 38.76 24.43
N GLU A 99 -12.95 38.31 24.96
CA GLU A 99 -14.35 38.64 24.65
C GLU A 99 -14.99 38.33 23.28
N GLU A 100 -16.01 37.49 23.40
CA GLU A 100 -17.15 37.23 22.52
C GLU A 100 -17.76 38.49 21.90
N HIS A 101 -18.08 38.43 20.60
CA HIS A 101 -19.29 39.10 20.11
C HIS A 101 -19.88 38.44 18.86
N ALA A 102 -21.09 37.89 19.06
CA ALA A 102 -22.29 37.87 18.24
C ALA A 102 -22.24 37.50 16.74
N GLU A 103 -23.04 36.47 16.45
CA GLU A 103 -23.72 36.18 15.19
C GLU A 103 -24.42 37.42 14.60
N GLU A 104 -24.38 37.61 13.27
CA GLU A 104 -25.58 37.53 12.42
C GLU A 104 -25.29 37.81 10.92
N VAL A 105 -25.79 36.88 10.10
CA VAL A 105 -26.33 36.92 8.72
C VAL A 105 -25.78 37.88 7.64
N ALA A 106 -25.48 37.26 6.48
CA ALA A 106 -26.01 37.70 5.19
C ALA A 106 -26.09 36.50 4.21
N GLU A 107 -27.34 36.09 3.93
CA GLU A 107 -27.89 35.57 2.67
C GLU A 107 -27.20 36.15 1.41
N GLU A 108 -27.06 35.52 0.24
CA GLU A 108 -28.03 34.78 -0.60
C GLU A 108 -27.28 34.28 -1.87
N GLU A 109 -27.82 33.21 -2.50
CA GLU A 109 -27.78 32.83 -3.94
C GLU A 109 -26.41 32.64 -4.65
N GLU A 110 -26.15 31.55 -5.38
CA GLU A 110 -26.87 31.09 -6.58
C GLU A 110 -26.93 29.55 -6.66
N LYS A 111 -28.13 29.03 -6.96
CA LYS A 111 -28.32 27.82 -7.75
C LYS A 111 -28.34 28.24 -9.21
N GLU A 112 -27.52 27.62 -10.05
CA GLU A 112 -27.99 27.22 -11.38
C GLU A 112 -27.50 25.82 -11.70
N GLU A 113 -28.48 25.02 -12.13
CA GLU A 113 -28.43 23.65 -12.60
C GLU A 113 -27.95 23.58 -14.06
N GLY A 114 -27.63 22.35 -14.47
CA GLY A 114 -27.74 21.90 -15.86
C GLY A 114 -26.42 21.89 -16.61
N GLU A 115 -26.10 20.93 -17.46
CA GLU A 115 -26.72 19.67 -17.87
C GLU A 115 -25.64 19.03 -18.77
N GLU A 116 -25.44 17.71 -18.73
CA GLU A 116 -24.62 17.02 -19.73
C GLU A 116 -25.25 17.17 -21.14
N PRO A 117 -24.46 17.00 -22.20
CA PRO A 117 -24.69 15.78 -22.95
C PRO A 117 -23.44 15.05 -23.40
N ASP A 118 -23.59 13.72 -23.33
CA ASP A 118 -22.96 12.65 -24.09
C ASP A 118 -22.94 12.94 -25.61
N GLU A 119 -21.77 12.90 -26.24
CA GLU A 119 -21.64 12.62 -27.66
C GLU A 119 -20.48 11.65 -27.91
N ASN A 120 -20.87 10.42 -28.22
CA ASN A 120 -20.07 9.41 -28.92
C ASN A 120 -19.57 9.95 -30.28
N GLU A 121 -18.32 9.64 -30.60
CA GLU A 121 -17.88 9.33 -31.98
C GLU A 121 -16.74 8.29 -31.95
#